data_AF-A0A6P8U9J1-F1
#
_entry.id   AF-A0A6P8U9J1-F1
#
_cell.length_a   1.000
_cell.length_b   1.000
_cell.length_c   1.000
_cell.angle_alpha   90.00
_cell.angle_beta   90.00
_cell.angle_gamma   90.00
#
_symmetry.space_group_name_H-M   'P 1'
#
loop_
_entity.id
_entity.type
_entity.pdbx_description
1 polymer ?
#
loop_
_entity_poly.entity_id
_entity_poly.type
_entity_poly.pdbx_seq_one_letter_code
_entity_poly.pdbx_strand_id
1 'polypeptide(L)'
;MSSQDKGPQEPRQETLQQVAATVIQKAWRRHVCIEVFKYVKCLINECNQRDPKKILKSVNPREAELLDAAAGVFIRFRLGGMTFPPNIYYKIYTHRPITDMCASSPKDYTQPDLKKPVAQQNKQGQPLKQEDRSGWYRRLENNSWRLFCNKVASMSEPEEIGANKEMDFHHSRLQRQQDIDMWRKKRKIEWLKHMYNQGRLQTHPVHRHMAILVENSAQEVMGTIKEKGNAEILEWELDELLAWTNTLNFEEYMQDWRGLACSDSSEPSKDSYSYPPRLDQHELAAVAAEDG
;
A
#
# COMPACT_ATOMS: atom_id res chain seq x y z
N MET A 1 -29.90 -73.99 22.13
CA MET A 1 -29.19 -73.64 20.88
C MET A 1 -29.20 -72.12 20.76
N SER A 2 -28.00 -71.55 20.66
CA SER A 2 -27.62 -70.22 20.17
C SER A 2 -28.44 -68.98 20.62
N SER A 3 -27.99 -68.37 21.71
CA SER A 3 -28.21 -66.94 21.97
C SER A 3 -27.24 -66.14 21.09
N GLN A 4 -27.74 -65.47 20.06
CA GLN A 4 -26.97 -64.48 19.31
C GLN A 4 -27.13 -63.11 19.97
N ASP A 5 -26.07 -62.72 20.66
CA ASP A 5 -25.81 -61.39 21.18
C ASP A 5 -25.54 -60.43 20.01
N LYS A 6 -26.56 -59.63 19.63
CA LYS A 6 -26.39 -58.48 18.73
C LYS A 6 -26.20 -57.23 19.57
N GLY A 7 -24.95 -56.98 19.97
CA GLY A 7 -24.54 -55.72 20.58
C GLY A 7 -24.40 -54.58 19.55
N PRO A 8 -24.67 -53.30 19.92
CA PRO A 8 -24.62 -52.16 19.01
C PRO A 8 -23.17 -51.69 18.79
N GLN A 9 -22.49 -52.17 17.74
CA GLN A 9 -21.15 -51.70 17.35
C GLN A 9 -21.14 -50.70 16.17
N GLU A 10 -22.28 -50.40 15.56
CA GLU A 10 -22.41 -49.56 14.36
C GLU A 10 -21.89 -48.10 14.48
N PRO A 11 -22.04 -47.35 15.59
CA PRO A 11 -21.65 -45.93 15.60
C PRO A 11 -20.12 -45.71 15.59
N ARG A 12 -19.31 -46.69 16.01
CA ARG A 12 -17.84 -46.59 16.03
C ARG A 12 -17.21 -46.82 14.65
N GLN A 13 -17.79 -47.67 13.82
CA GLN A 13 -17.29 -47.92 12.46
C GLN A 13 -17.71 -46.79 11.51
N GLU A 14 -18.94 -46.28 11.64
CA GLU A 14 -19.40 -45.12 10.87
C GLU A 14 -18.55 -43.88 11.16
N THR A 15 -18.18 -43.64 12.42
CA THR A 15 -17.28 -42.55 12.79
C THR A 15 -15.86 -42.73 12.23
N LEU A 16 -15.31 -43.95 12.21
CA LEU A 16 -14.02 -44.22 11.58
C LEU A 16 -14.05 -44.01 10.06
N GLN A 17 -15.14 -44.42 9.40
CA GLN A 17 -15.34 -44.20 7.96
C GLN A 17 -15.48 -42.71 7.64
N GLN A 18 -16.22 -41.95 8.45
CA GLN A 18 -16.34 -40.50 8.32
C GLN A 18 -15.00 -39.80 8.52
N VAL A 19 -14.20 -40.24 9.50
CA VAL A 19 -12.84 -39.72 9.71
C VAL A 19 -11.95 -40.02 8.51
N ALA A 20 -11.95 -41.25 8.01
CA ALA A 20 -11.18 -41.63 6.82
C ALA A 20 -11.61 -40.83 5.58
N ALA A 21 -12.91 -40.68 5.34
CA ALA A 21 -13.46 -39.87 4.26
C ALA A 21 -13.03 -38.40 4.39
N THR A 22 -13.05 -37.84 5.60
CA THR A 22 -12.60 -36.46 5.86
C THR A 22 -11.11 -36.30 5.56
N VAL A 23 -10.28 -37.28 5.91
CA VAL A 23 -8.84 -37.28 5.60
C VAL A 23 -8.61 -37.29 4.09
N ILE A 24 -9.30 -38.18 3.36
CA ILE A 24 -9.20 -38.27 1.90
C ILE A 24 -9.68 -36.97 1.24
N GLN A 25 -10.83 -36.44 1.66
CA GLN A 25 -11.37 -35.19 1.13
C GLN A 25 -10.44 -34.00 1.40
N LYS A 26 -9.85 -33.90 2.60
CA LYS A 26 -8.86 -32.85 2.92
C LYS A 26 -7.61 -32.98 2.06
N ALA A 27 -7.10 -34.20 1.88
CA ALA A 27 -5.94 -34.46 1.02
C ALA A 27 -6.23 -34.09 -0.45
N TRP A 28 -7.41 -34.47 -0.97
CA TRP A 28 -7.83 -34.12 -2.33
C TRP A 28 -7.99 -32.61 -2.51
N ARG A 29 -8.71 -31.93 -1.60
CA ARG A 29 -8.85 -30.47 -1.63
C ARG A 29 -7.50 -29.78 -1.58
N ARG A 30 -6.58 -30.23 -0.73
CA ARG A 30 -5.20 -29.71 -0.67
C ARG A 30 -4.49 -29.88 -2.01
N HIS A 31 -4.58 -31.05 -2.63
CA HIS A 31 -3.96 -31.30 -3.93
C HIS A 31 -4.52 -30.36 -5.00
N VAL A 32 -5.85 -30.24 -5.11
CA VAL A 32 -6.52 -29.33 -6.04
C VAL A 32 -6.09 -27.88 -5.80
N CYS A 33 -6.05 -27.42 -4.54
CA CYS A 33 -5.60 -26.07 -4.22
C CYS A 33 -4.14 -25.81 -4.63
N ILE A 34 -3.26 -26.79 -4.43
CA ILE A 34 -1.86 -26.69 -4.86
C ILE A 34 -1.76 -26.59 -6.38
N GLU A 35 -2.50 -27.41 -7.12
CA GLU A 35 -2.49 -27.39 -8.59
C GLU A 35 -3.06 -26.08 -9.16
N VAL A 36 -4.15 -25.57 -8.60
CA VAL A 36 -4.70 -24.26 -8.96
C VAL A 36 -3.68 -23.15 -8.69
N PHE A 37 -2.99 -23.17 -7.55
CA PHE A 37 -1.95 -22.18 -7.24
C PHE A 37 -0.77 -22.26 -8.21
N LYS A 38 -0.28 -23.46 -8.54
CA LYS A 38 0.78 -23.65 -9.54
C LYS A 38 0.37 -23.08 -10.90
N TYR A 39 -0.86 -23.36 -11.34
CA TYR A 39 -1.40 -22.83 -12.58
C TYR A 39 -1.42 -21.30 -12.58
N VAL A 40 -1.96 -20.67 -11.53
CA VAL A 40 -1.99 -19.20 -11.39
C VAL A 40 -0.58 -18.62 -11.39
N LYS A 41 0.37 -19.25 -10.68
CA LYS A 41 1.77 -18.83 -10.64
C LYS A 41 2.43 -18.88 -12.03
N CYS A 42 2.21 -19.95 -12.79
CA CYS A 42 2.70 -20.06 -14.17
C CYS A 42 2.10 -18.97 -15.07
N LEU A 43 0.78 -18.77 -15.00
CA LEU A 43 0.08 -17.73 -15.77
C LEU A 43 0.63 -16.32 -15.48
N ILE A 44 0.84 -15.99 -14.20
CA ILE A 44 1.44 -14.70 -13.80
C ILE A 44 2.87 -14.57 -14.33
N ASN A 45 3.67 -15.63 -14.27
CA ASN A 45 5.03 -15.60 -14.80
C ASN A 45 5.06 -15.37 -16.32
N GLU A 46 4.14 -15.98 -17.06
CA GLU A 46 3.99 -15.72 -18.49
C GLU A 46 3.53 -14.28 -18.75
N CYS A 47 2.59 -13.77 -17.98
CA CYS A 47 2.17 -12.36 -18.08
C CYS A 47 3.35 -11.42 -17.84
N ASN A 48 4.20 -11.68 -16.85
CA ASN A 48 5.37 -10.84 -16.58
C ASN A 48 6.39 -10.79 -17.73
N GLN A 49 6.39 -11.77 -18.64
CA GLN A 49 7.27 -11.82 -19.81
C GLN A 49 6.65 -11.21 -21.07
N ARG A 50 5.32 -11.07 -21.11
CA ARG A 50 4.59 -10.54 -22.26
C ARG A 50 4.54 -9.01 -22.22
N ASP A 51 4.30 -8.42 -23.39
CA ASP A 51 4.04 -7.00 -23.52
C ASP A 51 2.78 -6.60 -22.70
N PRO A 52 2.90 -5.67 -21.73
CA PRO A 52 1.79 -5.15 -20.93
C PRO A 52 0.57 -4.72 -21.73
N LYS A 53 0.79 -4.14 -22.92
CA LYS A 53 -0.31 -3.71 -23.80
C LYS A 53 -1.16 -4.87 -24.26
N LYS A 54 -0.54 -6.02 -24.59
CA LYS A 54 -1.26 -7.23 -25.02
C LYS A 54 -2.05 -7.85 -23.87
N ILE A 55 -1.49 -7.83 -22.67
CA ILE A 55 -2.15 -8.35 -21.47
C ILE A 55 -3.39 -7.51 -21.17
N LEU A 56 -3.23 -6.18 -21.08
CA LEU A 56 -4.34 -5.29 -20.78
C LEU A 56 -5.39 -5.27 -21.87
N LYS A 57 -5.05 -5.51 -23.14
CA LYS A 57 -6.04 -5.63 -24.22
C LYS A 57 -7.10 -6.71 -23.93
N SER A 58 -6.74 -7.78 -23.22
CA SER A 58 -7.67 -8.84 -22.83
C SER A 58 -8.52 -8.52 -21.59
N VAL A 59 -8.04 -7.62 -20.73
CA VAL A 59 -8.65 -7.28 -19.42
C VAL A 59 -9.42 -5.96 -19.50
N ASN A 60 -8.72 -4.89 -19.89
CA ASN A 60 -9.26 -3.54 -20.07
C ASN A 60 -8.66 -2.89 -21.35
N PRO A 61 -9.35 -2.99 -22.50
CA PRO A 61 -8.83 -2.48 -23.76
C PRO A 61 -8.68 -0.95 -23.77
N ARG A 62 -9.52 -0.21 -23.04
CA ARG A 62 -9.44 1.27 -22.96
C ARG A 62 -8.14 1.73 -22.33
N GLU A 63 -7.70 1.06 -21.26
CA GLU A 63 -6.41 1.36 -20.64
C GLU A 63 -5.23 0.94 -21.50
N ALA A 64 -5.36 -0.17 -22.23
CA ALA A 64 -4.32 -0.63 -23.15
C ALA A 64 -4.02 0.36 -24.28
N GLU A 65 -5.02 1.14 -24.70
CA GLU A 65 -4.86 2.20 -25.71
C GLU A 65 -4.07 3.40 -25.19
N LEU A 66 -4.19 3.70 -23.89
CA LEU A 66 -3.48 4.80 -23.23
C LEU A 66 -2.01 4.47 -22.93
N LEU A 67 -1.60 3.21 -23.07
CA LEU A 67 -0.22 2.81 -22.80
C LEU A 67 0.72 3.25 -23.91
N ASP A 68 1.72 4.02 -23.50
CA ASP A 68 2.82 4.45 -24.34
C ASP A 68 4.06 3.55 -24.16
N ALA A 69 4.64 3.10 -25.26
CA ALA A 69 5.88 2.32 -25.26
C ALA A 69 7.07 3.14 -24.74
N ALA A 70 7.04 4.48 -24.93
CA ALA A 70 8.06 5.37 -24.41
C ALA A 70 7.95 5.59 -22.89
N ALA A 71 6.87 5.16 -22.22
CA ALA A 71 6.80 5.20 -20.74
C ALA A 71 7.49 4.01 -20.05
N GLY A 72 7.83 2.94 -20.79
CA GLY A 72 8.43 1.73 -20.20
C GLY A 72 7.49 1.10 -19.16
N VAL A 73 6.24 0.91 -19.55
CA VAL A 73 5.16 0.40 -18.69
C VAL A 73 5.43 -1.06 -18.34
N PHE A 74 5.11 -1.47 -17.11
CA PHE A 74 5.05 -2.86 -16.69
C PHE A 74 3.90 -3.06 -15.69
N ILE A 75 3.39 -4.29 -15.60
CA ILE A 75 2.28 -4.64 -14.71
C ILE A 75 2.83 -5.53 -13.60
N ARG A 76 2.48 -5.22 -12.35
CA ARG A 76 2.70 -6.15 -11.23
C ARG A 76 1.39 -6.79 -10.84
N PHE A 77 1.45 -8.08 -10.53
CA PHE A 77 0.31 -8.86 -10.04
C PHE A 77 0.44 -9.11 -8.55
N ARG A 78 -0.70 -9.15 -7.86
CA ARG A 78 -0.82 -9.58 -6.47
C ARG A 78 -1.95 -10.59 -6.34
N LEU A 79 -1.72 -11.58 -5.49
CA LEU A 79 -2.76 -12.51 -5.06
C LEU A 79 -3.38 -11.95 -3.77
N GLY A 80 -4.69 -11.89 -3.72
CA GLY A 80 -5.46 -11.42 -2.56
C GLY A 80 -6.78 -12.16 -2.42
N GLY A 81 -7.63 -11.69 -1.51
CA GLY A 81 -8.91 -12.32 -1.20
C GLY A 81 -8.88 -13.14 0.10
N MET A 82 -10.05 -13.32 0.70
CA MET A 82 -10.22 -14.03 1.98
C MET A 82 -10.48 -15.53 1.79
N THR A 83 -10.79 -15.95 0.58
CA THR A 83 -11.12 -17.34 0.21
C THR A 83 -10.23 -17.82 -0.93
N PHE A 84 -9.97 -19.12 -0.97
CA PHE A 84 -9.26 -19.76 -2.09
C PHE A 84 -10.27 -20.25 -3.15
N PRO A 85 -10.01 -20.13 -4.47
CA PRO A 85 -8.81 -19.59 -5.13
C PRO A 85 -8.61 -18.08 -4.91
N PRO A 86 -7.35 -17.58 -4.89
CA PRO A 86 -7.09 -16.17 -4.65
C PRO A 86 -7.59 -15.29 -5.81
N ASN A 87 -8.10 -14.12 -5.47
CA ASN A 87 -8.35 -13.04 -6.42
C ASN A 87 -7.02 -12.49 -6.92
N ILE A 88 -6.91 -12.30 -8.23
CA ILE A 88 -5.71 -11.72 -8.85
C ILE A 88 -5.96 -10.23 -9.05
N TYR A 89 -5.07 -9.42 -8.49
CA TYR A 89 -5.06 -7.97 -8.66
C TYR A 89 -3.86 -7.55 -9.48
N TYR A 90 -3.98 -6.42 -10.18
CA TYR A 90 -2.89 -5.83 -10.94
C TYR A 90 -2.77 -4.33 -10.68
N LYS A 91 -1.56 -3.82 -10.88
CA LYS A 91 -1.25 -2.39 -10.86
C LYS A 91 -0.22 -2.07 -11.93
N ILE A 92 -0.42 -0.93 -12.59
CA ILE A 92 0.41 -0.46 -13.69
C ILE A 92 1.52 0.43 -13.11
N TYR A 93 2.75 0.16 -13.52
CA TYR A 93 3.94 0.91 -13.13
C TYR A 93 4.71 1.34 -14.38
N THR A 94 5.60 2.31 -14.22
CA THR A 94 6.43 2.83 -15.30
C THR A 94 7.88 2.89 -14.83
N HIS A 95 8.79 2.43 -15.68
CA HIS A 95 10.22 2.49 -15.41
C HIS A 95 10.80 3.88 -15.69
N ARG A 96 10.25 4.58 -16.70
CA ARG A 96 10.76 5.89 -17.11
C ARG A 96 10.10 6.99 -16.28
N PRO A 97 10.83 8.07 -15.95
CA PRO A 97 10.29 9.16 -15.16
C PRO A 97 9.13 9.81 -15.91
N ILE A 98 8.01 10.01 -15.20
CA ILE A 98 6.83 10.72 -15.70
C ILE A 98 6.76 12.06 -14.96
N THR A 99 6.60 13.15 -15.71
CA THR A 99 6.39 14.47 -15.13
C THR A 99 4.94 14.60 -14.67
N ASP A 100 4.75 14.84 -13.37
CA ASP A 100 3.44 15.15 -12.80
C ASP A 100 3.11 16.65 -13.03
N MET A 101 2.15 16.89 -13.91
CA MET A 101 1.65 18.24 -14.23
C MET A 101 1.02 18.90 -13.00
N CYS A 102 0.28 18.15 -12.19
CA CYS A 102 -0.39 18.67 -10.99
C CYS A 102 0.62 19.02 -9.87
N ALA A 103 1.82 18.42 -9.89
CA ALA A 103 2.89 18.74 -8.96
C ALA A 103 3.71 19.97 -9.35
N SER A 104 3.86 20.23 -10.65
CA SER A 104 4.79 21.25 -11.16
C SER A 104 4.07 22.52 -11.63
N SER A 105 2.95 22.39 -12.32
CA SER A 105 2.16 23.53 -12.81
C SER A 105 0.73 23.06 -13.13
N PRO A 106 -0.17 23.05 -12.13
CA PRO A 106 -1.56 22.60 -12.28
C PRO A 106 -2.44 23.60 -13.05
N LYS A 107 -1.87 24.52 -13.85
CA LYS A 107 -2.61 25.56 -14.56
C LYS A 107 -3.47 24.97 -15.66
N ASP A 108 -4.62 25.58 -15.96
CA ASP A 108 -5.39 25.21 -17.14
C ASP A 108 -4.66 25.65 -18.42
N TYR A 109 -4.18 24.67 -19.19
CA TYR A 109 -3.48 24.90 -20.46
C TYR A 109 -4.41 25.00 -21.66
N THR A 110 -5.71 24.75 -21.50
CA THR A 110 -6.68 24.83 -22.60
C THR A 110 -6.96 26.29 -22.97
N GLN A 111 -6.84 27.21 -22.01
CA GLN A 111 -7.11 28.63 -22.19
C GLN A 111 -5.85 29.39 -22.68
N PRO A 112 -5.89 30.05 -23.85
CA PRO A 112 -4.75 30.80 -24.37
C PRO A 112 -4.37 32.01 -23.51
N ASP A 113 -5.34 32.61 -22.81
CA ASP A 113 -5.14 33.82 -22.00
C ASP A 113 -4.26 33.61 -20.76
N LEU A 114 -4.16 32.36 -20.29
CA LEU A 114 -3.35 31.95 -19.15
C LEU A 114 -1.88 31.66 -19.52
N LYS A 115 -1.53 31.68 -20.82
CA LYS A 115 -0.16 31.42 -21.32
C LYS A 115 0.81 32.57 -21.11
N LYS A 116 0.38 33.68 -20.50
CA LYS A 116 1.24 34.86 -20.29
C LYS A 116 2.33 34.53 -19.25
N PRO A 117 3.62 34.63 -19.60
CA PRO A 117 4.69 34.39 -18.65
C PRO A 117 4.65 35.42 -17.53
N VAL A 118 4.62 34.96 -16.28
CA VAL A 118 4.61 35.77 -15.04
C VAL A 118 5.74 36.81 -15.04
N ALA A 119 6.86 36.52 -15.73
CA ALA A 119 7.99 37.43 -15.89
C ALA A 119 7.62 38.80 -16.51
N GLN A 120 6.53 38.90 -17.28
CA GLN A 120 6.09 40.19 -17.82
C GLN A 120 5.32 41.05 -16.81
N GLN A 121 4.75 40.46 -15.76
CA GLN A 121 3.97 41.19 -14.74
C GLN A 121 4.84 41.86 -13.67
N ASN A 122 6.08 41.38 -13.49
CA ASN A 122 7.01 41.90 -12.47
C ASN A 122 7.71 43.22 -12.86
N LYS A 123 7.48 43.75 -14.07
CA LYS A 123 8.14 44.99 -14.53
C LYS A 123 7.46 46.28 -14.05
N GLN A 124 6.28 46.23 -13.43
CA GLN A 124 5.54 47.45 -13.02
C GLN A 124 5.26 47.59 -11.51
N GLY A 125 5.89 46.80 -10.63
CA GLY A 125 5.74 46.99 -9.18
C GLY A 125 4.30 46.87 -8.66
N GLN A 126 3.39 46.26 -9.43
CA GLN A 126 2.02 46.03 -9.01
C GLN A 126 1.96 44.84 -8.03
N PRO A 127 1.16 44.93 -6.95
CA PRO A 127 1.01 43.84 -6.01
C PRO A 127 0.50 42.59 -6.74
N LEU A 128 1.08 41.43 -6.41
CA LEU A 128 0.67 40.12 -6.91
C LEU A 128 -0.85 39.98 -6.73
N LYS A 129 -1.62 40.13 -7.82
CA LYS A 129 -3.04 39.79 -7.77
C LYS A 129 -3.13 38.32 -7.42
N GLN A 130 -3.97 38.00 -6.45
CA GLN A 130 -4.30 36.63 -6.07
C GLN A 130 -4.72 35.89 -7.35
N GLU A 131 -3.92 34.93 -7.80
CA GLU A 131 -4.23 34.16 -9.01
C GLU A 131 -5.55 33.42 -8.78
N ASP A 132 -6.49 33.53 -9.73
CA ASP A 132 -7.69 32.71 -9.72
C ASP A 132 -7.28 31.25 -9.98
N ARG A 133 -7.48 30.39 -8.97
CA ARG A 133 -7.10 28.96 -8.99
C ARG A 133 -8.27 28.04 -9.32
N SER A 134 -9.45 28.59 -9.63
CA SER A 134 -10.68 27.82 -9.82
C SER A 134 -10.61 26.80 -10.97
N GLY A 135 -9.84 27.10 -12.03
CA GLY A 135 -9.65 26.22 -13.19
C GLY A 135 -8.45 25.28 -13.11
N TRP A 136 -7.71 25.24 -12.00
CA TRP A 136 -6.50 24.42 -11.93
C TRP A 136 -6.81 22.92 -11.98
N TYR A 137 -5.99 22.17 -12.72
CA TYR A 137 -6.02 20.72 -12.72
C TYR A 137 -5.87 20.19 -11.30
N ARG A 138 -6.79 19.31 -10.91
CA ARG A 138 -6.75 18.62 -9.63
C ARG A 138 -6.28 17.19 -9.84
N ARG A 139 -5.37 16.73 -8.98
CA ARG A 139 -4.95 15.33 -8.96
C ARG A 139 -6.02 14.50 -8.28
N LEU A 140 -6.49 13.46 -8.97
CA LEU A 140 -7.37 12.42 -8.42
C LEU A 140 -6.57 11.11 -8.36
N GLU A 141 -6.25 10.64 -7.16
CA GLU A 141 -5.45 9.42 -6.97
C GLU A 141 -6.33 8.16 -6.92
N ASN A 142 -6.76 7.66 -8.08
CA ASN A 142 -7.46 6.38 -8.19
C ASN A 142 -6.49 5.23 -8.48
N ASN A 143 -5.39 5.17 -7.72
CA ASN A 143 -4.28 4.24 -7.96
C ASN A 143 -4.32 3.00 -7.06
N SER A 144 -5.51 2.43 -6.91
CA SER A 144 -5.77 1.20 -6.15
C SER A 144 -5.38 -0.05 -6.95
N TRP A 145 -5.26 -1.18 -6.26
CA TRP A 145 -5.07 -2.48 -6.92
C TRP A 145 -6.36 -2.89 -7.64
N ARG A 146 -6.29 -3.15 -8.94
CA ARG A 146 -7.45 -3.47 -9.80
C ARG A 146 -7.61 -4.98 -9.94
N LEU A 147 -8.84 -5.49 -9.96
CA LEU A 147 -9.10 -6.92 -10.18
C LEU A 147 -8.82 -7.32 -11.64
N PHE A 148 -8.08 -8.41 -11.86
CA PHE A 148 -7.67 -8.89 -13.18
C PHE A 148 -8.79 -9.59 -13.97
N CYS A 149 -9.77 -10.18 -13.27
CA CYS A 149 -10.87 -10.93 -13.90
C CYS A 149 -12.23 -10.30 -13.61
N ASN A 150 -12.82 -9.62 -14.59
CA ASN A 150 -14.19 -9.12 -14.53
C ASN A 150 -15.07 -9.85 -15.55
N LYS A 151 -15.56 -11.05 -15.19
CA LYS A 151 -16.69 -11.68 -15.91
C LYS A 151 -17.76 -12.27 -14.99
N VAL A 152 -17.48 -12.50 -13.72
CA VAL A 152 -18.46 -13.03 -12.74
C VAL A 152 -18.21 -12.40 -11.35
N ALA A 153 -17.93 -11.10 -11.28
CA ALA A 153 -17.99 -10.41 -10.01
C ALA A 153 -19.48 -10.28 -9.65
N SER A 154 -19.97 -11.21 -8.82
CA SER A 154 -21.22 -11.02 -8.08
C SER A 154 -21.16 -9.65 -7.41
N MET A 155 -22.28 -8.92 -7.39
CA MET A 155 -22.45 -7.54 -6.91
C MET A 155 -22.21 -7.36 -5.39
N SER A 156 -21.40 -8.23 -4.78
CA SER A 156 -21.28 -8.48 -3.35
C SER A 156 -19.86 -8.94 -2.98
N GLU A 157 -18.82 -8.32 -3.52
CA GLU A 157 -17.46 -8.40 -2.96
C GLU A 157 -16.97 -7.01 -2.53
N PRO A 158 -16.11 -6.94 -1.50
CA PRO A 158 -15.84 -5.70 -0.76
C PRO A 158 -15.23 -4.67 -1.71
N GLU A 159 -15.67 -3.42 -1.55
CA GLU A 159 -15.09 -2.24 -2.21
C GLU A 159 -13.58 -2.38 -2.33
N GLU A 160 -13.08 -2.12 -3.55
CA GLU A 160 -11.67 -2.22 -3.92
C GLU A 160 -10.79 -1.69 -2.77
N ILE A 161 -9.77 -2.45 -2.37
CA ILE A 161 -8.89 -2.08 -1.26
C ILE A 161 -8.27 -0.70 -1.57
N GLY A 162 -8.79 0.34 -0.92
CA GLY A 162 -8.37 1.73 -1.10
C GLY A 162 -9.24 2.62 -1.99
N ALA A 163 -10.45 2.18 -2.39
CA ALA A 163 -11.30 2.85 -3.39
C ALA A 163 -11.58 4.34 -3.13
N ASN A 164 -11.70 4.77 -1.87
CA ASN A 164 -12.29 6.08 -1.55
C ASN A 164 -11.49 6.87 -0.50
N LYS A 165 -10.19 7.09 -0.72
CA LYS A 165 -9.48 8.15 0.01
C LYS A 165 -9.14 9.25 -0.99
N GLU A 166 -9.98 10.27 -1.05
CA GLU A 166 -9.56 11.55 -1.62
C GLU A 166 -8.31 11.99 -0.85
N MET A 167 -7.15 11.89 -1.50
CA MET A 167 -5.92 12.43 -0.97
C MET A 167 -5.76 13.84 -1.53
N ASP A 168 -5.95 14.83 -0.67
CA ASP A 168 -5.69 16.22 -1.02
C ASP A 168 -4.21 16.39 -1.36
N PHE A 169 -3.93 16.63 -2.64
CA PHE A 169 -2.58 16.82 -3.14
C PHE A 169 -2.35 18.29 -3.46
N HIS A 170 -1.47 18.93 -2.68
CA HIS A 170 -1.05 20.30 -2.93
C HIS A 170 0.13 20.36 -3.92
N HIS A 171 0.10 21.28 -4.89
CA HIS A 171 1.18 21.42 -5.89
C HIS A 171 2.53 21.77 -5.24
N SER A 172 2.54 22.77 -4.35
CA SER A 172 3.75 23.16 -3.59
C SER A 172 4.34 22.00 -2.80
N ARG A 173 5.62 21.69 -3.07
CA ARG A 173 6.38 20.65 -2.35
C ARG A 173 6.54 21.00 -0.87
N LEU A 174 6.75 22.27 -0.56
CA LEU A 174 6.91 22.75 0.82
C LEU A 174 5.61 22.54 1.61
N GLN A 175 4.47 22.90 1.02
CA GLN A 175 3.17 22.67 1.66
C GLN A 175 2.92 21.18 1.89
N ARG A 176 3.21 20.32 0.90
CA ARG A 176 3.10 18.86 1.07
C ARG A 176 3.97 18.33 2.20
N GLN A 177 5.20 18.84 2.34
CA GLN A 177 6.08 18.46 3.43
C GLN A 177 5.46 18.85 4.78
N GLN A 178 4.96 20.08 4.89
CA GLN A 178 4.25 20.56 6.08
C GLN A 178 3.00 19.72 6.38
N ASP A 179 2.19 19.39 5.37
CA ASP A 179 0.99 18.58 5.52
C ASP A 179 1.33 17.17 6.00
N ILE A 180 2.40 16.56 5.46
CA ILE A 180 2.92 15.27 5.92
C ILE A 180 3.37 15.35 7.37
N ASP A 181 4.09 16.39 7.75
CA ASP A 181 4.61 16.57 9.11
C ASP A 181 3.46 16.83 10.11
N MET A 182 2.47 17.66 9.73
CA MET A 182 1.24 17.86 10.49
C MET A 182 0.45 16.55 10.66
N TRP A 183 0.35 15.75 9.59
CA TRP A 183 -0.28 14.44 9.65
C TRP A 183 0.47 13.48 10.58
N ARG A 184 1.81 13.46 10.53
CA ARG A 184 2.64 12.66 11.44
C ARG A 184 2.44 13.10 12.89
N LYS A 185 2.45 14.40 13.17
CA LYS A 185 2.17 14.96 14.50
C LYS A 185 0.80 14.52 15.02
N LYS A 186 -0.24 14.65 14.20
CA LYS A 186 -1.59 14.21 14.54
C LYS A 186 -1.65 12.71 14.86
N ARG A 187 -1.01 11.86 14.04
CA ARG A 187 -0.94 10.41 14.27
C ARG A 187 -0.17 10.06 15.54
N LYS A 188 0.94 10.76 15.81
CA LYS A 188 1.75 10.63 17.03
C LYS A 188 0.89 10.92 18.27
N ILE A 189 0.14 12.03 18.26
CA ILE A 189 -0.80 12.41 19.33
C ILE A 189 -1.90 11.35 19.49
N GLU A 190 -2.52 10.90 18.40
CA GLU A 190 -3.58 9.88 18.46
C GLU A 190 -3.07 8.54 19.00
N TRP A 191 -1.85 8.14 18.61
CA TRP A 191 -1.19 6.96 19.14
C TRP A 191 -0.91 7.10 20.65
N LEU A 192 -0.40 8.26 21.09
CA LEU A 192 -0.19 8.54 22.51
C LEU A 192 -1.50 8.56 23.30
N LYS A 193 -2.59 9.13 22.77
CA LYS A 193 -3.92 9.04 23.39
C LYS A 193 -4.34 7.59 23.57
N HIS A 194 -4.12 6.76 22.56
CA HIS A 194 -4.47 5.35 22.60
C HIS A 194 -3.64 4.60 23.65
N MET A 195 -2.32 4.81 23.65
CA MET A 195 -1.39 4.25 24.62
C MET A 195 -1.71 4.71 26.05
N TYR A 196 -2.03 5.98 26.27
CA TYR A 196 -2.43 6.50 27.58
C TYR A 196 -3.73 5.85 28.07
N ASN A 197 -4.75 5.79 27.21
CA ASN A 197 -6.04 5.18 27.55
C ASN A 197 -5.92 3.67 27.83
N GLN A 198 -5.05 2.95 27.11
CA GLN A 198 -4.80 1.52 27.34
C GLN A 198 -3.81 1.25 28.48
N GLY A 199 -2.80 2.11 28.66
CA GLY A 199 -1.74 2.01 29.66
C GLY A 199 -2.18 2.34 31.09
N ARG A 200 -3.33 3.01 31.26
CA ARG A 200 -4.05 3.09 32.55
C ARG A 200 -4.38 1.73 33.17
N LEU A 201 -4.24 0.62 32.42
CA LEU A 201 -4.57 -0.72 32.91
C LEU A 201 -3.36 -1.50 33.45
N GLN A 202 -2.11 -1.02 33.33
CA GLN A 202 -0.93 -1.80 33.75
C GLN A 202 0.22 -0.91 34.26
N THR A 203 0.23 -0.53 35.54
CA THR A 203 1.46 -0.07 36.20
C THR A 203 1.94 -1.12 37.20
N HIS A 204 3.14 -1.64 36.97
CA HIS A 204 3.79 -2.62 37.83
C HIS A 204 4.22 -1.95 39.16
N PRO A 205 4.11 -2.62 40.34
CA PRO A 205 4.10 -1.94 41.66
C PRO A 205 5.42 -1.30 42.12
N VAL A 206 6.51 -1.45 41.36
CA VAL A 206 7.87 -1.29 41.92
C VAL A 206 8.31 0.18 41.99
N HIS A 207 7.73 1.11 41.22
CA HIS A 207 8.12 2.54 41.20
C HIS A 207 6.92 3.49 41.37
N ARG A 208 6.19 3.35 42.48
CA ARG A 208 4.95 4.10 42.76
C ARG A 208 5.11 5.63 42.71
N HIS A 209 6.22 6.18 43.22
CA HIS A 209 6.42 7.64 43.26
C HIS A 209 6.74 8.23 41.87
N MET A 210 7.52 7.53 41.05
CA MET A 210 7.78 7.93 39.66
C MET A 210 6.54 7.75 38.80
N ALA A 211 5.76 6.67 39.01
CA ALA A 211 4.51 6.43 38.31
C ALA A 211 3.48 7.56 38.56
N ILE A 212 3.37 8.07 39.79
CA ILE A 212 2.46 9.17 40.13
C ILE A 212 2.89 10.49 39.48
N LEU A 213 4.20 10.80 39.48
CA LEU A 213 4.70 12.02 38.85
C LEU A 213 4.49 12.00 37.33
N VAL A 214 4.72 10.84 36.71
CA VAL A 214 4.46 10.58 35.29
C VAL A 214 2.96 10.65 34.98
N GLU A 215 2.11 10.10 35.85
CA GLU A 215 0.65 10.15 35.69
C GLU A 215 0.13 11.58 35.75
N ASN A 216 0.62 12.41 36.68
CA ASN A 216 0.20 13.81 36.82
C ASN A 216 0.61 14.67 35.61
N SER A 217 1.87 14.54 35.14
CA SER A 217 2.37 15.26 33.96
C SER A 217 1.66 14.81 32.68
N ALA A 218 1.47 13.51 32.49
CA ALA A 218 0.72 12.98 31.35
C ALA A 218 -0.76 13.41 31.39
N GLN A 219 -1.35 13.54 32.57
CA GLN A 219 -2.73 13.99 32.75
C GLN A 219 -2.91 15.48 32.45
N GLU A 220 -1.91 16.31 32.76
CA GLU A 220 -1.87 17.73 32.40
C GLU A 220 -1.81 17.92 30.87
N VAL A 221 -0.90 17.22 30.19
CA VAL A 221 -0.79 17.25 28.72
C VAL A 221 -2.05 16.66 28.06
N MET A 222 -2.64 15.60 28.61
CA MET A 222 -3.91 15.07 28.11
C MET A 222 -5.09 16.03 28.35
N GLY A 223 -5.01 16.87 29.38
CA GLY A 223 -5.93 17.98 29.64
C GLY A 223 -5.81 19.06 28.57
N THR A 224 -4.59 19.53 28.27
CA THR A 224 -4.36 20.54 27.23
C THR A 224 -4.79 20.05 25.84
N ILE A 225 -4.58 18.76 25.54
CA ILE A 225 -5.04 18.14 24.30
C ILE A 225 -6.58 18.13 24.18
N LYS A 226 -7.31 17.98 25.29
CA LYS A 226 -8.78 18.01 25.29
C LYS A 226 -9.34 19.42 25.14
N GLU A 227 -8.64 20.43 25.66
CA GLU A 227 -9.09 21.83 25.65
C GLU A 227 -8.73 22.57 24.35
N LYS A 228 -7.50 22.40 23.83
CA LYS A 228 -7.01 23.10 22.63
C LYS A 228 -7.10 22.28 21.33
N GLY A 229 -7.40 20.98 21.42
CA GLY A 229 -7.46 20.09 20.27
C GLY A 229 -6.10 19.71 19.67
N ASN A 230 -6.08 18.77 18.73
CA ASN A 230 -4.85 18.15 18.24
C ASN A 230 -3.92 19.08 17.43
N ALA A 231 -4.38 20.25 17.01
CA ALA A 231 -3.67 21.12 16.05
C ALA A 231 -2.81 22.21 16.71
N GLU A 232 -3.08 22.56 17.96
CA GLU A 232 -2.43 23.67 18.69
C GLU A 232 -1.36 23.20 19.68
N ILE A 233 -1.09 21.90 19.75
CA ILE A 233 -0.09 21.34 20.66
C ILE A 233 1.30 21.67 20.13
N LEU A 234 2.16 22.23 21.00
CA LEU A 234 3.54 22.51 20.61
C LEU A 234 4.36 21.21 20.60
N GLU A 235 5.27 21.12 19.63
CA GLU A 235 6.13 19.94 19.40
C GLU A 235 6.95 19.56 20.64
N TRP A 236 7.36 20.55 21.46
CA TRP A 236 8.10 20.31 22.69
C TRP A 236 7.25 19.69 23.82
N GLU A 237 5.96 20.01 23.93
CA GLU A 237 5.04 19.41 24.93
C GLU A 237 4.84 17.91 24.64
N LEU A 238 4.89 17.57 23.35
CA LEU A 238 4.76 16.20 22.85
C LEU A 238 6.06 15.41 23.03
N ASP A 239 7.21 16.03 22.75
CA ASP A 239 8.53 15.40 22.87
C ASP A 239 8.95 15.20 24.34
N GLU A 240 8.52 16.07 25.25
CA GLU A 240 8.69 15.87 26.69
C GLU A 240 7.94 14.61 27.14
N LEU A 241 6.66 14.44 26.78
CA LEU A 241 5.86 13.24 27.10
C LEU A 241 6.43 11.94 26.49
N LEU A 242 7.11 12.04 25.34
CA LEU A 242 7.77 10.91 24.68
C LEU A 242 9.06 10.46 25.36
N ALA A 243 9.86 11.39 25.87
CA ALA A 243 11.04 11.06 26.66
C ALA A 243 10.69 10.19 27.89
N TRP A 244 9.45 10.32 28.39
CA TRP A 244 8.93 9.54 29.52
C TRP A 244 8.32 8.18 29.13
N THR A 245 7.97 7.95 27.86
CA THR A 245 7.40 6.67 27.36
C THR A 245 8.46 5.76 26.72
N ASN A 246 9.71 5.88 27.18
CA ASN A 246 10.96 5.27 26.66
C ASN A 246 11.01 3.72 26.53
N THR A 247 9.88 3.03 26.52
CA THR A 247 9.73 1.63 26.11
C THR A 247 9.23 1.45 24.68
N LEU A 248 8.64 2.47 24.03
CA LEU A 248 8.10 2.39 22.66
C LEU A 248 8.37 3.68 21.87
N ASN A 249 9.38 3.66 21.00
CA ASN A 249 9.70 4.78 20.12
C ASN A 249 8.76 4.77 18.88
N PHE A 250 7.87 5.76 18.78
CA PHE A 250 6.96 5.90 17.64
C PHE A 250 7.70 6.04 16.30
N GLU A 251 8.85 6.71 16.28
CA GLU A 251 9.63 6.91 15.06
C GLU A 251 10.23 5.60 14.56
N GLU A 252 10.78 4.80 15.49
CA GLU A 252 11.29 3.45 15.21
C GLU A 252 10.17 2.56 14.67
N TYR A 253 9.01 2.52 15.34
CA TYR A 253 7.85 1.76 14.86
C TYR A 253 7.41 2.17 13.45
N MET A 254 7.34 3.48 13.17
CA MET A 254 6.97 3.99 11.85
C MET A 254 8.03 3.67 10.79
N GLN A 255 9.30 3.64 11.16
CA GLN A 255 10.39 3.30 10.28
C GLN A 255 10.41 1.80 9.96
N ASP A 256 10.21 0.94 10.94
CA ASP A 256 10.05 -0.50 10.77
C ASP A 256 8.83 -0.82 9.89
N TRP A 257 7.69 -0.17 10.16
CA TRP A 257 6.50 -0.30 9.32
C TRP A 257 6.75 0.10 7.87
N ARG A 258 7.50 1.19 7.64
CA ARG A 258 7.88 1.61 6.28
C ARG A 258 8.82 0.60 5.62
N GLY A 259 9.78 0.06 6.37
CA GLY A 259 10.69 -0.98 5.89
C GLY A 259 9.94 -2.25 5.48
N LEU A 260 8.99 -2.70 6.30
CA LEU A 260 8.17 -3.89 6.04
C LEU A 260 7.15 -3.69 4.91
N ALA A 261 6.62 -2.48 4.74
CA ALA A 261 5.57 -2.18 3.76
C ALA A 261 6.11 -1.89 2.33
N CYS A 262 7.38 -1.57 2.19
CA CYS A 262 8.01 -1.27 0.91
C CYS A 262 8.76 -2.48 0.37
N SER A 263 8.31 -3.05 -0.76
CA SER A 263 9.14 -3.96 -1.55
C SER A 263 10.22 -3.15 -2.27
N ASP A 264 11.49 -3.43 -2.01
CA ASP A 264 12.74 -2.98 -2.65
C ASP A 264 12.74 -1.63 -3.40
N SER A 265 13.73 -0.78 -3.10
CA SER A 265 13.95 0.47 -3.82
C SER A 265 14.02 0.24 -5.33
N SER A 266 13.33 1.07 -6.11
CA SER A 266 13.44 1.10 -7.57
C SER A 266 14.82 1.54 -8.05
N GLU A 267 15.66 2.03 -7.14
CA GLU A 267 17.07 2.30 -7.38
C GLU A 267 17.85 0.99 -7.20
N PRO A 268 18.72 0.61 -8.16
CA PRO A 268 19.66 -0.46 -7.92
C PRO A 268 20.52 -0.05 -6.72
N SER A 269 20.42 -0.83 -5.64
CA SER A 269 21.35 -0.74 -4.51
C SER A 269 22.77 -0.72 -5.08
N LYS A 270 23.51 0.35 -4.82
CA LYS A 270 24.94 0.44 -5.15
C LYS A 270 25.78 -0.53 -4.31
N ASP A 271 25.17 -1.13 -3.29
CA ASP A 271 25.82 -2.01 -2.34
C ASP A 271 25.23 -3.42 -2.42
N SER A 272 25.60 -4.16 -3.47
CA SER A 272 25.48 -5.63 -3.53
C SER A 272 26.35 -6.18 -4.66
N TYR A 273 27.66 -6.25 -4.42
CA TYR A 273 28.51 -7.17 -5.16
C TYR A 273 28.21 -8.60 -4.70
N SER A 274 27.22 -9.25 -5.29
CA SER A 274 27.26 -10.70 -5.51
C SER A 274 26.15 -11.12 -6.48
N TYR A 275 26.53 -12.04 -7.38
CA TYR A 275 25.78 -12.67 -8.47
C TYR A 275 26.03 -12.13 -9.89
N PRO A 276 26.24 -13.06 -10.85
CA PRO A 276 26.93 -12.75 -12.09
C PRO A 276 26.01 -12.01 -13.08
N PRO A 277 26.60 -11.32 -14.07
CA PRO A 277 25.83 -10.60 -15.08
C PRO A 277 24.90 -11.54 -15.82
N ARG A 278 23.63 -11.14 -15.96
CA ARG A 278 22.73 -11.75 -16.93
C ARG A 278 23.36 -11.56 -18.31
N LEU A 279 23.70 -12.66 -18.97
CA LEU A 279 24.09 -12.68 -20.38
C LEU A 279 22.99 -12.01 -21.20
N ASP A 280 23.36 -10.95 -21.89
CA ASP A 280 22.50 -10.22 -22.81
C ASP A 280 22.25 -11.10 -24.05
N GLN A 281 20.98 -11.42 -24.32
CA GLN A 281 20.61 -12.24 -25.48
C GLN A 281 20.84 -11.52 -26.81
N HIS A 282 21.18 -10.22 -26.80
CA HIS A 282 21.51 -9.47 -28.00
C HIS A 282 22.96 -9.62 -28.48
N GLU A 283 23.91 -10.09 -27.65
CA GLU A 283 25.30 -10.29 -28.10
C GLU A 283 25.50 -11.61 -28.88
N LEU A 284 24.67 -12.62 -28.63
CA LEU A 284 24.76 -13.91 -29.34
C LEU A 284 24.31 -13.83 -30.82
N ALA A 285 23.53 -12.82 -31.19
CA ALA A 285 23.08 -12.64 -32.57
C ALA A 285 24.14 -11.96 -33.45
N ALA A 286 25.09 -11.23 -32.86
CA ALA A 286 26.12 -10.51 -33.61
C ALA A 286 27.31 -11.40 -34.01
N VAL A 287 27.60 -12.45 -33.23
CA VAL A 287 28.75 -13.35 -33.51
C VAL A 287 28.39 -14.45 -34.53
N ALA A 288 27.11 -14.77 -34.69
CA ALA A 288 26.66 -15.77 -35.68
C ALA A 288 26.53 -15.24 -37.11
N ALA A 289 26.77 -13.95 -37.34
CA ALA A 289 26.62 -13.31 -38.66
C ALA A 289 27.95 -13.07 -39.40
N GLU A 290 29.10 -13.42 -38.83
CA GLU A 290 30.42 -13.24 -39.47
C GLU A 290 31.07 -14.55 -39.96
N ASP A 291 30.43 -15.72 -39.74
CA ASP A 291 30.88 -17.00 -40.33
C ASP A 291 29.80 -17.57 -41.26
N GLY A 292 29.61 -16.92 -42.41
CA GLY A 292 28.75 -17.35 -43.52
C GLY A 292 29.21 -16.81 -44.85
#